data_AF-A0A9R0J848-F1
#
_entry.id   AF-A0A9R0J848-F1
#
_cell.length_a   1.000
_cell.length_b   1.000
_cell.length_c   1.000
_cell.angle_alpha   90.00
_cell.angle_beta   90.00
_cell.angle_gamma   90.00
#
_symmetry.space_group_name_H-M   'P 1'
#
loop_
_entity.id
_entity.type
_entity.pdbx_description
1 polymer ?
#
loop_
_entity_poly.entity_id
_entity_poly.type
_entity_poly.pdbx_seq_one_letter_code
_entity_poly.pdbx_strand_id
1 'polypeptide(L)'
;MVNTKGGNIPKLAMTTFCMAVFAMMFYVANASDPTPLQDFCVGVNDPNSAVVVNGRLCKNPNDVTINDFLYKRFNVPGDTNNAQGANATLVDINLFLGVNTQGVAMARVDFAPYGLNTPHLHPRGSEIFAVVEGTMYAGFVTSGYKLYDTILKKGDVIVFPQGLIHFQLNLGRTEALAYASFGSQNPGRVNVADSVFATTPRILNDVLTKGFQVDEVVIEQLRSQFSPENISFNTGRSILKLLSQTF
;
A
#
# COMPACT_ATOMS: atom_id res chain seq x y z
N MET A 1 -50.85 -30.81 -30.53
CA MET A 1 -50.44 -31.53 -29.31
C MET A 1 -48.98 -31.94 -29.47
N VAL A 2 -48.05 -31.18 -28.88
CA VAL A 2 -46.66 -31.62 -28.72
C VAL A 2 -46.45 -31.80 -27.22
N ASN A 3 -46.31 -33.05 -26.82
CA ASN A 3 -46.16 -33.48 -25.44
C ASN A 3 -44.67 -33.44 -25.09
N THR A 4 -44.22 -32.40 -24.38
CA THR A 4 -42.86 -32.33 -23.87
C THR A 4 -42.76 -33.18 -22.61
N LYS A 5 -42.20 -34.39 -22.74
CA LYS A 5 -41.85 -35.22 -21.59
C LYS A 5 -40.80 -34.49 -20.74
N GLY A 6 -41.22 -34.01 -19.57
CA GLY A 6 -40.32 -33.49 -18.54
C GLY A 6 -39.39 -34.61 -18.06
N GLY A 7 -38.13 -34.57 -18.49
CA GLY A 7 -37.11 -35.50 -18.02
C GLY A 7 -36.80 -35.25 -16.56
N ASN A 8 -37.13 -36.22 -15.68
CA ASN A 8 -36.69 -36.20 -14.30
C ASN A 8 -35.15 -36.31 -14.26
N ILE A 9 -34.48 -35.24 -13.88
CA ILE A 9 -33.05 -35.27 -13.59
C ILE A 9 -32.84 -36.28 -12.45
N PRO A 10 -31.99 -37.32 -12.61
CA PRO A 10 -31.81 -38.32 -11.58
C PRO A 10 -31.30 -37.65 -10.31
N LYS A 11 -31.90 -37.96 -9.15
CA LYS A 11 -31.56 -37.35 -7.85
C LYS A 11 -30.05 -37.35 -7.57
N LEU A 12 -29.35 -38.40 -8.02
CA LEU A 12 -27.89 -38.49 -7.92
C LEU A 12 -27.16 -37.38 -8.67
N ALA A 13 -27.60 -37.03 -9.89
CA ALA A 13 -27.00 -35.92 -10.65
C ALA A 13 -27.26 -34.56 -9.98
N MET A 14 -28.44 -34.37 -9.39
CA MET A 14 -28.75 -33.16 -8.62
C MET A 14 -27.87 -33.06 -7.36
N THR A 15 -27.69 -34.15 -6.61
CA THR A 15 -26.84 -34.17 -5.42
C THR A 15 -25.36 -33.94 -5.76
N THR A 16 -24.85 -34.59 -6.81
CA THR A 16 -23.47 -34.38 -7.27
C THR A 16 -23.25 -32.93 -7.74
N PHE A 17 -24.22 -32.35 -8.45
CA PHE A 17 -24.17 -30.94 -8.86
C PHE A 17 -24.16 -30.00 -7.66
N CYS A 18 -25.03 -30.22 -6.66
CA CYS A 18 -25.05 -29.42 -5.43
C CYS A 18 -23.74 -29.54 -4.63
N MET A 19 -23.15 -30.73 -4.53
CA MET A 19 -21.86 -30.92 -3.87
C MET A 19 -20.71 -30.23 -4.63
N ALA A 20 -20.71 -30.26 -5.96
CA ALA A 20 -19.72 -29.55 -6.77
C ALA A 20 -19.85 -28.02 -6.64
N VAL A 21 -21.07 -27.48 -6.62
CA VAL A 21 -21.32 -26.06 -6.38
C VAL A 21 -20.91 -25.65 -4.96
N PHE A 22 -21.19 -26.48 -3.95
CA PHE A 22 -20.76 -26.24 -2.57
C PHE A 22 -19.23 -26.30 -2.41
N ALA A 23 -18.57 -27.25 -3.08
CA ALA A 23 -17.11 -27.34 -3.12
C ALA A 23 -16.46 -26.09 -3.75
N MET A 24 -17.09 -25.51 -4.78
CA MET A 24 -16.66 -24.24 -5.39
C MET A 24 -16.89 -23.01 -4.49
N MET A 25 -17.66 -23.10 -3.40
CA MET A 25 -17.78 -21.99 -2.44
C MET A 25 -16.59 -21.89 -1.48
N PHE A 26 -15.70 -22.89 -1.44
CA PHE A 26 -14.49 -22.89 -0.62
C PHE A 26 -13.28 -22.27 -1.32
N TYR A 27 -13.47 -21.37 -2.30
CA TYR A 27 -12.36 -20.50 -2.72
C TYR A 27 -11.94 -19.66 -1.53
N VAL A 28 -10.83 -20.06 -0.90
CA VAL A 28 -10.10 -19.24 0.07
C VAL A 28 -9.68 -17.96 -0.65
N ALA A 29 -10.39 -16.87 -0.36
CA ALA A 29 -9.93 -15.54 -0.71
C ALA A 29 -8.62 -15.31 0.06
N ASN A 30 -7.49 -15.45 -0.60
CA ASN A 30 -6.20 -15.12 -0.01
C ASN A 30 -6.14 -13.60 0.14
N ALA A 31 -6.15 -13.13 1.38
CA ALA A 31 -6.03 -11.70 1.71
C ALA A 31 -4.57 -11.19 1.71
N SER A 32 -3.63 -12.03 1.27
CA SER A 32 -2.19 -11.78 1.18
C SER A 32 -1.67 -12.17 -0.20
N ASP A 33 -0.40 -11.89 -0.46
CA ASP A 33 0.24 -12.29 -1.73
C ASP A 33 0.07 -13.80 -2.00
N PRO A 34 -0.23 -14.21 -3.25
CA PRO A 34 -0.33 -15.62 -3.59
C PRO A 34 0.97 -16.38 -3.29
N THR A 35 0.85 -17.60 -2.76
CA THR A 35 2.00 -18.50 -2.58
C THR A 35 2.67 -18.78 -3.93
N PRO A 36 4.01 -18.81 -4.01
CA PRO A 36 4.71 -19.15 -5.24
C PRO A 36 4.40 -20.59 -5.67
N LEU A 37 4.31 -20.81 -6.99
CA LEU A 37 4.07 -22.14 -7.59
C LEU A 37 5.37 -22.83 -8.06
N GLN A 38 6.50 -22.16 -7.91
CA GLN A 38 7.85 -22.61 -8.26
C GLN A 38 8.85 -21.86 -7.38
N ASP A 39 10.10 -22.32 -7.32
CA ASP A 39 11.14 -21.75 -6.44
C ASP A 39 11.33 -20.23 -6.63
N PHE A 40 11.31 -19.76 -7.88
CA PHE A 40 11.43 -18.33 -8.19
C PHE A 40 10.70 -17.94 -9.48
N CYS A 41 10.33 -16.67 -9.56
CA CYS A 41 9.83 -16.01 -10.76
C CYS A 41 10.34 -14.57 -10.75
N VAL A 42 11.58 -14.35 -11.18
CA VAL A 42 12.14 -12.99 -11.28
C VAL A 42 11.28 -12.17 -12.22
N GLY A 43 10.75 -11.04 -11.75
CA GLY A 43 9.90 -10.17 -12.56
C GLY A 43 10.65 -9.61 -13.79
N VAL A 44 9.91 -9.30 -14.86
CA VAL A 44 10.43 -8.49 -15.98
C VAL A 44 9.76 -7.12 -16.01
N ASN A 45 10.55 -6.10 -16.32
CA ASN A 45 10.07 -4.77 -16.65
C ASN A 45 10.02 -4.64 -18.17
N ASP A 46 8.96 -5.17 -18.78
CA ASP A 46 8.68 -4.97 -20.20
C ASP A 46 7.55 -3.93 -20.37
N PRO A 47 7.87 -2.66 -20.69
CA PRO A 47 6.87 -1.63 -20.89
C PRO A 47 6.05 -1.83 -22.17
N ASN A 48 6.49 -2.70 -23.09
CA ASN A 48 5.80 -3.01 -24.33
C ASN A 48 4.95 -4.28 -24.24
N SER A 49 4.93 -4.94 -23.08
CA SER A 49 4.08 -6.11 -22.89
C SER A 49 2.61 -5.68 -22.93
N ALA A 50 1.87 -6.24 -23.89
CA ALA A 50 0.42 -6.07 -23.97
C ALA A 50 -0.33 -6.83 -22.84
N VAL A 51 0.37 -7.67 -22.06
CA VAL A 51 -0.22 -8.56 -21.06
C VAL A 51 -0.01 -7.97 -19.67
N VAL A 52 -1.12 -7.66 -18.99
CA VAL A 52 -1.14 -7.24 -17.59
C VAL A 52 -1.64 -8.42 -16.75
N VAL A 53 -0.87 -8.78 -15.71
CA VAL A 53 -1.19 -9.86 -14.77
C VAL A 53 -1.19 -9.34 -13.34
N ASN A 54 -1.75 -10.12 -12.40
CA ASN A 54 -1.56 -9.84 -10.98
C ASN A 54 -0.10 -10.14 -10.58
N GLY A 55 0.68 -9.11 -10.31
CA GLY A 55 2.13 -9.20 -10.07
C GLY A 55 2.94 -8.82 -11.30
N ARG A 56 3.94 -9.64 -11.67
CA ARG A 56 4.79 -9.44 -12.86
C ARG A 56 4.97 -10.74 -13.63
N LEU A 57 5.19 -10.62 -14.94
CA LEU A 57 5.63 -11.74 -15.77
C LEU A 57 7.03 -12.21 -15.32
N CYS A 58 7.29 -13.51 -15.46
CA CYS A 58 8.58 -14.11 -15.09
C CYS A 58 9.60 -14.00 -16.23
N LYS A 59 10.84 -13.70 -15.88
CA LYS A 59 12.02 -13.92 -16.72
C LYS A 59 12.20 -15.42 -16.97
N ASN A 60 12.72 -15.79 -18.14
CA ASN A 60 13.05 -17.19 -18.43
C ASN A 60 14.06 -17.71 -17.39
N PRO A 61 13.78 -18.84 -16.70
CA PRO A 61 14.68 -19.38 -15.67
C PRO A 61 16.12 -19.63 -16.14
N ASN A 62 16.32 -19.93 -17.43
CA ASN A 62 17.65 -20.17 -17.99
C ASN A 62 18.49 -18.87 -18.12
N ASP A 63 17.84 -17.70 -18.09
CA ASP A 63 18.50 -16.40 -18.19
C ASP A 63 18.69 -15.74 -16.80
N VAL A 64 18.18 -16.39 -15.75
CA VAL A 64 18.27 -15.89 -14.37
C VAL A 64 19.66 -16.15 -13.81
N THR A 65 20.21 -15.16 -13.12
CA THR A 65 21.52 -15.23 -12.45
C THR A 65 21.41 -14.78 -11.00
N ILE A 66 22.46 -15.02 -10.20
CA ILE A 66 22.51 -14.54 -8.82
C ILE A 66 22.29 -13.02 -8.69
N ASN A 67 22.66 -12.24 -9.72
CA ASN A 67 22.48 -10.80 -9.69
C ASN A 67 21.00 -10.37 -9.71
N ASP A 68 20.09 -11.20 -10.22
CA ASP A 68 18.65 -10.95 -10.20
C ASP A 68 18.06 -11.05 -8.78
N PHE A 69 18.80 -11.65 -7.84
CA PHE A 69 18.43 -11.83 -6.43
C PHE A 69 19.21 -10.92 -5.47
N LEU A 70 19.97 -9.95 -5.99
CA LEU A 70 20.79 -9.05 -5.16
C LEU A 70 20.40 -7.59 -5.35
N TYR A 71 19.98 -6.94 -4.27
CA TYR A 71 19.83 -5.48 -4.24
C TYR A 71 20.98 -4.83 -3.46
N LYS A 72 21.97 -4.28 -4.18
CA LYS A 72 23.22 -3.76 -3.61
C LYS A 72 23.21 -2.26 -3.27
N ARG A 73 22.05 -1.61 -3.21
CA ARG A 73 21.93 -0.16 -2.93
C ARG A 73 21.23 0.17 -1.62
N PHE A 74 20.88 -0.84 -0.81
CA PHE A 74 20.16 -0.65 0.46
C PHE A 74 20.96 0.10 1.53
N ASN A 75 22.28 0.21 1.36
CA ASN A 75 23.17 0.95 2.25
C ASN A 75 23.16 2.47 2.00
N VAL A 76 22.54 2.95 0.92
CA VAL A 76 22.52 4.37 0.57
C VAL A 76 21.41 5.08 1.37
N PRO A 77 21.74 6.09 2.20
CA PRO A 77 20.74 6.88 2.90
C PRO A 77 19.81 7.62 1.93
N GLY A 78 18.54 7.72 2.29
CA GLY A 78 17.57 8.59 1.62
C GLY A 78 17.82 10.07 1.90
N ASP A 79 17.34 10.94 1.00
CA ASP A 79 17.44 12.39 1.18
C ASP A 79 16.38 12.89 2.17
N THR A 80 16.84 13.32 3.35
CA THR A 80 15.98 13.88 4.40
C THR A 80 15.85 15.41 4.31
N ASN A 81 16.40 16.06 3.29
CA ASN A 81 16.22 17.49 3.04
C ASN A 81 14.85 17.80 2.41
N ASN A 82 13.80 17.45 3.14
CA ASN A 82 12.41 17.64 2.76
C ASN A 82 11.60 18.17 3.94
N ALA A 83 10.37 18.63 3.70
CA ALA A 83 9.53 19.27 4.73
C ALA A 83 9.25 18.38 5.94
N GLN A 84 9.27 17.06 5.77
CA GLN A 84 9.02 16.10 6.84
C GLN A 84 10.31 15.67 7.55
N GLY A 85 11.49 15.92 6.98
CA GLY A 85 12.76 15.51 7.55
C GLY A 85 12.98 13.99 7.57
N ALA A 86 12.28 13.23 6.73
CA ALA A 86 12.41 11.77 6.67
C ALA A 86 12.24 11.25 5.24
N ASN A 87 12.89 10.13 4.92
CA ASN A 87 12.73 9.46 3.63
C ASN A 87 12.68 7.94 3.82
N ALA A 88 11.68 7.31 3.21
CA ALA A 88 11.56 5.85 3.15
C ALA A 88 11.88 5.36 1.74
N THR A 89 13.02 4.68 1.59
CA THR A 89 13.42 4.00 0.36
C THR A 89 12.82 2.60 0.36
N LEU A 90 11.65 2.44 -0.26
CA LEU A 90 10.98 1.15 -0.42
C LEU A 90 11.61 0.33 -1.55
N VAL A 91 12.04 -0.88 -1.21
CA VAL A 91 12.55 -1.91 -2.11
C VAL A 91 11.47 -2.99 -2.23
N ASP A 92 10.51 -2.73 -3.11
CA ASP A 92 9.42 -3.62 -3.45
C ASP A 92 9.63 -4.24 -4.85
N ILE A 93 8.61 -4.94 -5.36
CA ILE A 93 8.62 -5.55 -6.69
C ILE A 93 8.93 -4.57 -7.84
N ASN A 94 8.73 -3.26 -7.66
CA ASN A 94 9.00 -2.29 -8.72
C ASN A 94 10.48 -1.95 -8.83
N LEU A 95 11.22 -2.06 -7.73
CA LEU A 95 12.64 -1.74 -7.65
C LEU A 95 13.54 -2.98 -7.63
N PHE A 96 13.07 -4.08 -7.04
CA PHE A 96 13.82 -5.33 -6.92
C PHE A 96 12.99 -6.50 -7.44
N LEU A 97 13.15 -6.79 -8.74
CA LEU A 97 12.33 -7.79 -9.46
C LEU A 97 12.49 -9.23 -8.92
N GLY A 98 13.56 -9.51 -8.17
CA GLY A 98 13.78 -10.81 -7.52
C GLY A 98 12.76 -11.15 -6.42
N VAL A 99 12.04 -10.16 -5.87
CA VAL A 99 11.00 -10.41 -4.85
C VAL A 99 9.65 -10.83 -5.43
N ASN A 100 9.51 -10.85 -6.75
CA ASN A 100 8.27 -11.28 -7.39
C ASN A 100 7.93 -12.72 -6.99
N THR A 101 6.67 -12.92 -6.63
CA THR A 101 6.05 -14.11 -6.03
C THR A 101 6.56 -14.52 -4.64
N GLN A 102 7.44 -13.74 -3.99
CA GLN A 102 8.05 -14.13 -2.71
C GLN A 102 7.31 -13.59 -1.49
N GLY A 103 6.32 -12.70 -1.68
CA GLY A 103 5.49 -12.20 -0.59
C GLY A 103 6.20 -11.28 0.40
N VAL A 104 7.36 -10.71 0.03
CA VAL A 104 8.17 -9.86 0.91
C VAL A 104 8.69 -8.61 0.21
N ALA A 105 8.80 -7.52 0.97
CA ALA A 105 9.48 -6.29 0.57
C ALA A 105 10.19 -5.70 1.79
N MET A 106 11.07 -4.72 1.57
CA MET A 106 11.80 -4.06 2.65
C MET A 106 11.90 -2.56 2.37
N ALA A 107 11.95 -1.74 3.41
CA ALA A 107 12.28 -0.32 3.27
C ALA A 107 13.39 0.08 4.25
N ARG A 108 14.24 0.97 3.77
CA ARG A 108 15.15 1.75 4.61
C ARG A 108 14.52 3.09 4.90
N VAL A 109 14.45 3.48 6.17
CA VAL A 109 13.90 4.77 6.57
C VAL A 109 14.96 5.58 7.31
N ASP A 110 15.35 6.69 6.70
CA ASP A 110 16.31 7.65 7.24
C ASP A 110 15.55 8.87 7.77
N PHE A 111 15.95 9.37 8.94
CA PHE A 111 15.34 10.51 9.60
C PHE A 111 16.41 11.54 9.96
N ALA A 112 16.19 12.80 9.57
CA ALA A 112 16.88 13.95 10.14
C ALA A 112 16.51 14.13 11.62
N PRO A 113 17.22 14.99 12.38
CA PRO A 113 16.77 15.40 13.71
C PRO A 113 15.32 15.87 13.67
N TYR A 114 14.46 15.30 14.53
CA TYR A 114 13.02 15.58 14.57
C TYR A 114 12.22 15.23 13.30
N GLY A 115 12.81 14.42 12.40
CA GLY A 115 12.16 13.94 11.19
C GLY A 115 10.94 13.06 11.48
N LEU A 116 9.89 13.21 10.68
CA LEU A 116 8.62 12.53 10.79
C LEU A 116 8.36 11.68 9.55
N ASN A 117 8.27 10.37 9.72
CA ASN A 117 7.55 9.53 8.76
C ASN A 117 6.05 9.68 9.05
N THR A 118 5.37 10.44 8.20
CA THR A 118 4.01 10.96 8.40
C THR A 118 2.98 9.86 8.62
N PRO A 119 1.79 10.17 9.19
CA PRO A 119 0.69 9.21 9.25
C PRO A 119 0.39 8.60 7.88
N HIS A 120 0.56 7.29 7.77
CA HIS A 120 0.35 6.52 6.55
C HIS A 120 -0.15 5.11 6.87
N LEU A 121 -0.54 4.37 5.83
CA LEU A 121 -0.92 2.96 5.93
C LEU A 121 -0.43 2.15 4.73
N HIS A 122 -0.30 0.84 4.95
CA HIS A 122 0.05 -0.15 3.93
C HIS A 122 -1.18 -1.03 3.64
N PRO A 123 -1.86 -0.86 2.50
CA PRO A 123 -3.14 -1.55 2.24
C PRO A 123 -2.99 -3.06 2.02
N ARG A 124 -1.79 -3.52 1.63
CA ARG A 124 -1.58 -4.91 1.17
C ARG A 124 -0.55 -5.70 1.98
N GLY A 125 -0.02 -5.14 3.06
CA GLY A 125 0.93 -5.88 3.91
C GLY A 125 0.99 -5.32 5.31
N SER A 126 1.24 -6.19 6.29
CA SER A 126 1.69 -5.78 7.62
C SER A 126 3.18 -5.41 7.55
N GLU A 127 3.62 -4.58 8.49
CA GLU A 127 5.00 -4.12 8.60
C GLU A 127 5.60 -4.54 9.94
N ILE A 128 6.87 -4.96 9.93
CA ILE A 128 7.71 -5.04 11.12
C ILE A 128 8.84 -4.01 10.98
N PHE A 129 8.98 -3.14 11.97
CA PHE A 129 9.88 -1.99 11.93
C PHE A 129 10.90 -2.10 13.06
N ALA A 130 12.18 -2.13 12.69
CA ALA A 130 13.31 -2.27 13.60
C ALA A 130 14.15 -1.00 13.62
N VAL A 131 14.38 -0.44 14.81
CA VAL A 131 15.24 0.75 14.97
C VAL A 131 16.70 0.30 14.99
N VAL A 132 17.48 0.81 14.04
CA VAL A 132 18.91 0.49 13.90
C VAL A 132 19.76 1.53 14.62
N GLU A 133 19.39 2.81 14.54
CA GLU A 133 20.03 3.92 15.23
C GLU A 133 18.98 4.96 15.67
N GLY A 134 19.24 5.64 16.79
CA GLY A 134 18.41 6.74 17.28
C GLY A 134 17.37 6.34 18.34
N THR A 135 16.38 7.22 18.54
CA THR A 135 15.27 7.05 19.48
C THR A 135 14.01 7.63 18.84
N MET A 136 12.98 6.79 18.71
CA MET A 136 11.81 7.07 17.90
C MET A 136 10.54 7.04 18.76
N TYR A 137 9.70 8.05 18.65
CA TYR A 137 8.30 7.94 19.04
C TYR A 137 7.52 7.31 17.89
N ALA A 138 6.84 6.19 18.14
CA ALA A 138 6.12 5.46 17.09
C ALA A 138 4.78 4.94 17.62
N GLY A 139 3.80 4.83 16.74
CA GLY A 139 2.49 4.29 17.11
C GLY A 139 1.57 4.04 15.93
N PHE A 140 0.46 3.35 16.21
CA PHE A 140 -0.60 3.07 15.25
C PHE A 140 -1.99 3.24 15.87
N VAL A 141 -2.98 3.45 15.01
CA VAL A 141 -4.38 3.69 15.41
C VAL A 141 -5.26 2.56 14.91
N THR A 142 -6.05 1.97 15.80
CA THR A 142 -7.01 0.92 15.43
C THR A 142 -8.29 1.48 14.83
N SER A 143 -9.11 0.62 14.23
CA SER A 143 -10.45 0.97 13.73
C SER A 143 -11.42 1.42 14.83
N GLY A 144 -11.12 1.13 16.10
CA GLY A 144 -11.82 1.66 17.27
C GLY A 144 -11.27 3.01 17.76
N TYR A 145 -10.45 3.70 16.95
CA TYR A 145 -9.83 4.99 17.24
C TYR A 145 -8.93 5.00 18.48
N LYS A 146 -8.39 3.84 18.88
CA LYS A 146 -7.44 3.73 19.98
C LYS A 146 -6.01 3.84 19.44
N LEU A 147 -5.25 4.78 19.99
CA LEU A 147 -3.80 4.89 19.77
C LEU A 147 -3.06 3.86 20.64
N TYR A 148 -2.10 3.17 20.02
CA TYR A 148 -1.05 2.41 20.67
C TYR A 148 0.29 3.01 20.27
N ASP A 149 0.98 3.62 21.21
CA ASP A 149 2.22 4.35 20.99
C ASP A 149 3.28 3.98 22.02
N THR A 150 4.54 4.21 21.66
CA THR A 150 5.68 3.98 22.55
C THR A 150 6.92 4.75 22.08
N ILE A 151 7.97 4.73 22.89
CA ILE A 151 9.31 5.17 22.52
C ILE A 151 10.16 3.93 22.26
N LEU A 152 10.66 3.81 21.03
CA LEU A 152 11.57 2.76 20.59
C LEU A 152 13.01 3.28 20.63
N LYS A 153 13.93 2.44 21.10
CA LYS A 153 15.38 2.68 21.07
C LYS A 153 16.04 1.73 20.07
N LYS A 154 17.33 1.97 19.80
CA LYS A 154 18.16 1.05 19.02
C LYS A 154 17.99 -0.42 19.48
N GLY A 155 17.65 -1.29 18.54
CA GLY A 155 17.41 -2.72 18.75
C GLY A 155 15.94 -3.08 19.01
N ASP A 156 15.09 -2.10 19.32
CA ASP A 156 13.67 -2.34 19.53
C ASP A 156 12.94 -2.54 18.19
N VAL A 157 11.87 -3.33 18.24
CA VAL A 157 11.04 -3.70 17.10
C VAL A 157 9.57 -3.46 17.43
N ILE A 158 8.82 -2.93 16.46
CA ILE A 158 7.37 -2.77 16.53
C ILE A 158 6.71 -3.41 15.30
N VAL A 159 5.48 -3.90 15.47
CA VAL A 159 4.64 -4.38 14.37
C VAL A 159 3.53 -3.37 14.07
N PHE A 160 3.31 -3.06 12.80
CA PHE A 160 2.16 -2.30 12.32
C PHE A 160 1.22 -3.24 11.55
N PRO A 161 0.01 -3.49 12.08
CA PRO A 161 -0.97 -4.33 11.39
C PRO A 161 -1.38 -3.75 10.03
N GLN A 162 -1.59 -4.62 9.05
CA GLN A 162 -2.00 -4.25 7.69
C GLN A 162 -3.18 -3.26 7.69
N GLY A 163 -3.03 -2.19 6.90
CA GLY A 163 -4.08 -1.20 6.67
C GLY A 163 -4.33 -0.21 7.82
N LEU A 164 -3.65 -0.32 8.96
CA LEU A 164 -3.79 0.66 10.05
C LEU A 164 -2.90 1.88 9.84
N ILE A 165 -3.43 3.05 10.19
CA ILE A 165 -2.66 4.31 10.19
C ILE A 165 -1.60 4.21 11.27
N HIS A 166 -0.35 4.51 10.91
CA HIS A 166 0.79 4.53 11.82
C HIS A 166 1.81 5.59 11.39
N PHE A 167 2.77 5.89 12.27
CA PHE A 167 3.75 6.95 12.10
C PHE A 167 5.02 6.66 12.92
N GLN A 168 6.11 7.36 12.60
CA GLN A 168 7.32 7.39 13.42
C GLN A 168 7.93 8.80 13.41
N LEU A 169 8.32 9.30 14.57
CA LEU A 169 8.97 10.59 14.78
C LEU A 169 10.32 10.36 15.47
N ASN A 170 11.39 10.88 14.88
CA ASN A 170 12.69 10.91 15.54
C ASN A 170 12.65 11.90 16.70
N LEU A 171 12.95 11.47 17.93
CA LEU A 171 13.04 12.36 19.09
C LEU A 171 14.47 12.90 19.31
N GLY A 172 15.43 12.36 18.56
CA GLY A 172 16.84 12.70 18.66
C GLY A 172 17.20 14.03 18.02
N ARG A 173 18.27 14.63 18.54
CA ARG A 173 18.98 15.77 17.92
C ARG A 173 19.95 15.36 16.82
N THR A 174 20.06 14.07 16.56
CA THR A 174 20.90 13.45 15.54
C THR A 174 20.03 12.67 14.58
N GLU A 175 20.61 12.27 13.45
CA GLU A 175 19.95 11.38 12.50
C GLU A 175 19.59 10.03 13.14
N ALA A 176 18.54 9.40 12.63
CA ALA A 176 18.10 8.07 13.02
C ALA A 176 17.86 7.19 11.79
N LEU A 177 17.97 5.87 11.99
CA LEU A 177 17.85 4.87 10.94
C LEU A 177 16.98 3.72 11.43
N ALA A 178 16.05 3.30 10.58
CA ALA A 178 15.27 2.10 10.80
C ALA A 178 15.08 1.30 9.52
N TYR A 179 14.77 0.01 9.69
CA TYR A 179 14.41 -0.89 8.62
C TYR A 179 12.99 -1.43 8.83
N ALA A 180 12.19 -1.37 7.78
CA ALA A 180 10.86 -1.96 7.73
C ALA A 180 10.89 -3.19 6.83
N SER A 181 10.24 -4.27 7.23
CA SER A 181 9.99 -5.44 6.38
C SER A 181 8.49 -5.70 6.28
N PHE A 182 8.03 -6.13 5.11
CA PHE A 182 6.62 -6.23 4.81
C PHE A 182 6.23 -7.64 4.41
N GLY A 183 5.02 -8.07 4.80
CA GLY A 183 4.42 -9.34 4.38
C GLY A 183 3.76 -9.29 3.00
N SER A 184 4.29 -8.49 2.07
CA SER A 184 3.88 -8.45 0.67
C SER A 184 5.04 -7.94 -0.19
N GLN A 185 5.15 -8.44 -1.42
CA GLN A 185 6.07 -7.94 -2.44
C GLN A 185 5.73 -6.52 -2.90
N ASN A 186 4.51 -6.06 -2.63
CA ASN A 186 4.01 -4.73 -2.93
C ASN A 186 3.03 -4.29 -1.84
N PRO A 187 3.52 -3.86 -0.66
CA PRO A 187 2.66 -3.46 0.45
C PRO A 187 1.77 -2.26 0.08
N GLY A 188 2.22 -1.42 -0.87
CA GLY A 188 1.63 -0.13 -1.19
C GLY A 188 1.81 0.87 -0.05
N ARG A 189 1.66 2.16 -0.31
CA ARG A 189 1.70 3.18 0.74
C ARG A 189 0.65 4.24 0.45
N VAL A 190 -0.12 4.60 1.46
CA VAL A 190 -1.11 5.67 1.40
C VAL A 190 -0.74 6.67 2.49
N ASN A 191 -0.14 7.79 2.10
CA ASN A 191 0.07 8.92 3.01
C ASN A 191 -1.28 9.59 3.26
N VAL A 192 -1.67 9.72 4.53
CA VAL A 192 -3.02 10.20 4.88
C VAL A 192 -3.24 11.62 4.38
N ALA A 193 -2.30 12.53 4.64
CA ALA A 193 -2.45 13.93 4.25
C ALA A 193 -2.47 14.12 2.72
N ASP A 194 -1.53 13.50 1.99
CA ASP A 194 -1.47 13.60 0.53
C ASP A 194 -2.73 13.03 -0.13
N SER A 195 -3.24 11.91 0.40
CA SER A 195 -4.44 11.24 -0.13
C SER A 195 -5.72 12.03 0.08
N VAL A 196 -5.70 13.05 0.95
CA VAL A 196 -6.83 13.95 1.20
C VAL A 196 -6.63 15.29 0.50
N PHE A 197 -5.43 15.87 0.58
CA PHE A 197 -5.17 17.26 0.21
C PHE A 197 -4.38 17.44 -1.10
N ALA A 198 -3.73 16.41 -1.61
CA ALA A 198 -2.87 16.48 -2.81
C ALA A 198 -3.44 15.70 -4.02
N THR A 199 -4.72 15.31 -4.00
CA THR A 199 -5.29 14.48 -5.08
C THR A 199 -5.49 15.26 -6.37
N THR A 200 -5.31 14.56 -7.51
CA THR A 200 -5.66 15.07 -8.84
C THR A 200 -6.54 14.03 -9.56
N PRO A 201 -7.83 14.33 -9.83
CA PRO A 201 -8.55 15.55 -9.48
C PRO A 201 -8.74 15.73 -7.97
N ARG A 202 -8.91 16.98 -7.52
CA ARG A 202 -9.13 17.32 -6.11
C ARG A 202 -10.44 16.70 -5.59
N ILE A 203 -10.44 16.28 -4.32
CA ILE A 203 -11.69 15.96 -3.59
C ILE A 203 -12.55 17.24 -3.53
N LEU A 204 -13.89 17.14 -3.55
CA LEU A 204 -14.74 18.33 -3.48
C LEU A 204 -14.62 19.02 -2.12
N ASN A 205 -14.69 20.36 -2.11
CA ASN A 205 -14.68 21.12 -0.86
C ASN A 205 -15.85 20.73 0.03
N ASP A 206 -17.05 20.50 -0.53
CA ASP A 206 -18.22 19.98 0.21
C ASP A 206 -17.95 18.67 0.96
N VAL A 207 -17.07 17.81 0.45
CA VAL A 207 -16.70 16.56 1.12
C VAL A 207 -15.73 16.85 2.25
N LEU A 208 -14.72 17.69 2.02
CA LEU A 208 -13.69 17.99 3.02
C LEU A 208 -14.19 18.91 4.14
N THR A 209 -14.97 19.95 3.85
CA THR A 209 -15.55 20.84 4.87
C THR A 209 -16.47 20.06 5.80
N LYS A 210 -17.31 19.17 5.27
CA LYS A 210 -18.16 18.28 6.08
C LYS A 210 -17.34 17.22 6.83
N GLY A 211 -16.35 16.61 6.18
CA GLY A 211 -15.54 15.55 6.76
C GLY A 211 -14.62 16.03 7.90
N PHE A 212 -14.03 17.22 7.74
CA PHE A 212 -13.14 17.84 8.72
C PHE A 212 -13.84 18.82 9.66
N GLN A 213 -15.11 19.16 9.39
CA GLN A 213 -15.92 20.10 10.19
C GLN A 213 -15.29 21.50 10.30
N VAL A 214 -14.73 21.97 9.20
CA VAL A 214 -14.10 23.29 9.07
C VAL A 214 -14.62 24.00 7.83
N ASP A 215 -14.41 25.31 7.76
CA ASP A 215 -14.76 26.08 6.57
C ASP A 215 -13.80 25.81 5.40
N GLU A 216 -14.18 26.33 4.23
CA GLU A 216 -13.40 26.19 3.00
C GLU A 216 -12.04 26.88 3.08
N VAL A 217 -11.90 27.96 3.87
CA VAL A 217 -10.63 28.69 4.02
C VAL A 217 -9.59 27.78 4.67
N VAL A 218 -9.95 27.04 5.71
CA VAL A 218 -9.06 26.06 6.35
C VAL A 218 -8.70 24.93 5.38
N ILE A 219 -9.65 24.42 4.59
CA ILE A 219 -9.38 23.36 3.60
C ILE A 219 -8.38 23.82 2.54
N GLU A 220 -8.56 25.02 1.98
CA GLU A 220 -7.64 25.56 0.98
C GLU A 220 -6.27 25.89 1.58
N GLN A 221 -6.22 26.34 2.84
CA GLN A 221 -4.97 26.50 3.57
C GLN A 221 -4.23 25.17 3.70
N LEU A 222 -4.89 24.08 4.11
CA LEU A 222 -4.27 22.76 4.20
C LEU A 222 -3.75 22.30 2.83
N ARG A 223 -4.54 22.44 1.76
CA ARG A 223 -4.13 22.07 0.39
C ARG A 223 -2.89 22.81 -0.11
N SER A 224 -2.77 24.09 0.24
CA SER A 224 -1.61 24.90 -0.15
C SER A 224 -0.30 24.33 0.37
N GLN A 225 -0.32 23.56 1.46
CA GLN A 225 0.87 22.93 2.04
C GLN A 225 1.36 21.71 1.26
N PHE A 226 0.51 21.10 0.44
CA PHE A 226 0.80 19.84 -0.28
C PHE A 226 0.82 19.99 -1.81
N SER A 227 0.53 21.18 -2.33
CA SER A 227 0.56 21.46 -3.76
C SER A 227 1.94 21.97 -4.18
N PRO A 228 2.54 21.45 -5.27
CA PRO A 228 3.63 22.14 -5.94
C PRO A 228 3.13 23.53 -6.35
N GLU A 229 3.94 24.57 -6.16
CA GLU A 229 3.60 25.98 -6.37
C GLU A 229 2.70 26.22 -7.61
N ASN A 230 1.66 27.04 -7.42
CA ASN A 230 0.88 27.70 -8.47
C ASN A 230 0.31 26.80 -9.58
N ILE A 231 -0.57 25.87 -9.23
CA ILE A 231 -1.55 25.39 -10.22
C ILE A 231 -2.98 25.63 -9.76
N SER A 232 -3.58 26.68 -10.34
CA SER A 232 -5.03 26.88 -10.38
C SER A 232 -5.66 25.73 -11.16
N PHE A 233 -6.01 24.66 -10.45
CA PHE A 233 -6.85 23.62 -11.01
C PHE A 233 -8.28 23.83 -10.53
N ASN A 234 -8.91 24.87 -11.07
CA ASN A 234 -10.36 24.86 -11.15
C ASN A 234 -10.76 23.82 -12.22
N THR A 235 -10.82 22.54 -11.82
CA THR A 235 -11.18 21.43 -12.72
C THR A 235 -12.65 21.49 -13.20
N GLY A 236 -13.40 22.53 -12.79
CA GLY A 236 -14.82 22.67 -13.08
C GLY A 236 -15.65 21.50 -12.52
N ARG A 237 -15.09 20.73 -11.59
CA ARG A 237 -15.75 19.61 -10.93
C ARG A 237 -16.52 20.18 -9.74
N SER A 238 -17.78 20.51 -9.96
CA SER A 238 -18.72 20.92 -8.92
C SER A 238 -19.73 19.81 -8.68
N ILE A 239 -20.39 19.85 -7.52
CA ILE A 239 -21.50 18.94 -7.23
C ILE A 239 -22.58 19.01 -8.33
N LEU A 240 -22.84 20.19 -8.89
CA LEU A 240 -23.78 20.40 -9.98
C LEU A 240 -23.40 19.64 -11.26
N LYS A 241 -22.11 19.61 -11.61
CA LYS A 241 -21.62 18.88 -12.79
C LYS A 241 -21.64 17.36 -12.60
N LEU A 242 -21.50 16.89 -11.36
CA LEU A 242 -21.69 15.47 -11.06
C LEU A 242 -23.18 15.09 -11.09
N LEU A 243 -24.05 15.95 -10.57
CA LEU A 243 -25.49 15.75 -10.62
C LEU A 243 -26.03 15.75 -12.07
N SER A 244 -25.44 16.54 -12.97
CA SER A 244 -25.82 16.51 -14.39
C SER A 244 -25.37 15.25 -15.14
N GLN A 245 -24.57 14.37 -14.53
CA GLN A 245 -24.22 13.06 -15.10
C GLN A 245 -25.16 11.95 -14.62
N THR A 246 -26.00 12.23 -13.62
CA THR A 246 -26.96 11.29 -13.05
C THR A 246 -28.38 11.43 -13.63
N PHE A 247 -28.58 12.33 -14.60
CA PHE A 247 -29.84 12.56 -15.30
C PHE A 247 -29.63 12.59 -16.81
#